data_AF-A0A165WU07-F1
#
_entry.id   AF-A0A165WU07-F1
#
_cell.length_a   1.000
_cell.length_b   1.000
_cell.length_c   1.000
_cell.angle_alpha   90.00
_cell.angle_beta   90.00
_cell.angle_gamma   90.00
#
_symmetry.space_group_name_H-M   'P 1'
#
loop_
_entity.id
_entity.type
_entity.pdbx_description
1 polymer ?
#
loop_
_entity_poly.entity_id
_entity_poly.type
_entity_poly.pdbx_seq_one_letter_code
_entity_poly.pdbx_strand_id
1 'polypeptide(L)'
;GFKSGLSSLKFANNLALMGVVQQPTIESLAEWVIDNNDLGCYHGLTSLGFSLPLASEVKNRTYRRAWIQGALQAVYDRLKSILSVDELRRYNFGVIFMKHLLCEVLQWKSRLYEIVGLPQCVVKTTTITNRTYTR
;
A
#
# COMPACT_ATOMS: atom_id res chain seq x y z
N GLY A 1 15.86 12.27 -15.90
CA GLY A 1 14.89 11.46 -15.13
C GLY A 1 14.56 10.22 -15.91
N PHE A 2 14.56 9.05 -15.27
CA PHE A 2 14.25 7.75 -15.90
C PHE A 2 12.85 7.79 -16.53
N LYS A 3 12.78 8.08 -17.84
CA LYS A 3 11.57 8.12 -18.66
C LYS A 3 11.28 6.77 -19.34
N SER A 4 11.69 5.66 -18.71
CA SER A 4 11.56 4.31 -19.28
C SER A 4 11.02 3.31 -18.26
N GLY A 5 9.70 3.29 -18.05
CA GLY A 5 8.89 2.15 -17.59
C GLY A 5 9.13 1.52 -16.19
N LEU A 6 10.32 1.69 -15.60
CA LEU A 6 10.68 1.21 -14.29
C LEU A 6 10.65 2.41 -13.33
N SER A 7 9.67 2.45 -12.42
CA SER A 7 9.75 3.42 -11.33
C SER A 7 11.03 3.16 -10.55
N SER A 8 11.70 4.21 -10.06
CA SER A 8 12.95 4.08 -9.29
C SER A 8 12.82 3.08 -8.12
N LEU A 9 11.61 2.94 -7.57
CA LEU A 9 11.31 1.93 -6.55
C LEU A 9 11.31 0.50 -7.10
N LYS A 10 10.81 0.25 -8.32
CA LYS A 10 10.94 -1.07 -8.97
C LYS A 10 12.41 -1.42 -9.23
N PHE A 11 13.22 -0.42 -9.62
CA PHE A 11 14.67 -0.61 -9.78
C PHE A 11 15.35 -0.96 -8.45
N ALA A 12 15.08 -0.19 -7.39
CA ALA A 12 15.61 -0.47 -6.04
C ALA A 12 15.18 -1.86 -5.52
N ASN A 13 13.92 -2.25 -5.76
CA ASN A 13 13.43 -3.58 -5.41
C ASN A 13 14.22 -4.67 -6.13
N ASN A 14 14.49 -4.53 -7.44
CA ASN A 14 15.27 -5.52 -8.18
C ASN A 14 16.70 -5.64 -7.65
N LEU A 15 17.36 -4.52 -7.34
CA LEU A 15 18.69 -4.55 -6.72
C LEU A 15 18.68 -5.25 -5.36
N ALA A 16 17.64 -5.04 -4.57
CA ALA A 16 17.47 -5.68 -3.26
C ALA A 16 17.24 -7.20 -3.40
N LEU A 17 16.44 -7.62 -4.39
CA LEU A 17 16.22 -9.03 -4.69
C LEU A 17 17.49 -9.73 -5.22
N MET A 18 18.37 -8.98 -5.92
CA MET A 18 19.70 -9.46 -6.34
C MET A 18 20.74 -9.48 -5.21
N GLY A 19 20.40 -8.98 -4.01
CA GLY A 19 21.34 -8.88 -2.88
C GLY A 19 22.39 -7.77 -3.03
N VAL A 20 22.23 -6.87 -4.00
CA VAL A 20 23.13 -5.71 -4.20
C VAL A 20 22.91 -4.65 -3.13
N VAL A 21 21.66 -4.49 -2.69
CA VAL A 21 21.28 -3.61 -1.58
C VAL A 21 20.44 -4.37 -0.56
N GLN A 22 20.34 -3.85 0.65
CA GLN A 22 19.50 -4.44 1.70
C GLN A 22 18.02 -4.35 1.33
N GLN A 23 17.25 -5.40 1.63
CA GLN A 23 15.80 -5.36 1.50
C GLN A 23 15.17 -4.36 2.49
N PRO A 24 14.07 -3.69 2.11
CA PRO A 24 13.37 -2.79 3.01
C PRO A 24 12.78 -3.56 4.19
N THR A 25 12.71 -2.90 5.34
CA THR A 25 11.98 -3.39 6.51
C THR A 25 10.55 -2.87 6.49
N ILE A 26 9.69 -3.38 7.37
CA ILE A 26 8.31 -2.88 7.49
C ILE A 26 8.30 -1.43 7.97
N GLU A 27 9.23 -1.07 8.86
CA GLU A 27 9.44 0.31 9.32
C GLU A 27 9.81 1.24 8.17
N SER A 28 10.78 0.84 7.33
CA SER A 28 11.23 1.69 6.21
C SER A 28 10.17 1.80 5.12
N LEU A 29 9.39 0.74 4.90
CA LEU A 29 8.22 0.82 4.02
C LEU A 29 7.14 1.73 4.59
N ALA A 30 6.83 1.66 5.89
CA ALA A 30 5.84 2.53 6.53
C ALA A 30 6.25 4.01 6.44
N GLU A 31 7.53 4.28 6.64
CA GLU A 31 8.16 5.60 6.47
C GLU A 31 8.05 6.11 5.03
N TRP A 32 8.13 5.23 4.04
CA TRP A 32 7.92 5.62 2.64
C TRP A 32 6.44 5.83 2.31
N VAL A 33 5.55 4.95 2.80
CA VAL A 33 4.10 4.99 2.50
C VAL A 33 3.44 6.23 3.08
N ILE A 34 3.84 6.70 4.25
CA ILE A 34 3.25 7.90 4.87
C ILE A 34 3.42 9.16 4.02
N ASP A 35 4.50 9.25 3.25
CA ASP A 35 4.81 10.38 2.36
C ASP A 35 4.31 10.14 0.92
N ASN A 36 3.78 8.95 0.62
CA ASN A 36 3.30 8.53 -0.70
C ASN A 36 1.92 7.85 -0.60
N ASN A 37 0.98 8.49 0.09
CA ASN A 37 -0.34 7.95 0.40
C ASN A 37 -1.31 7.89 -0.81
N ASP A 38 -0.93 8.45 -1.95
CA ASP A 38 -1.61 8.36 -3.23
C ASP A 38 -1.24 7.10 -4.04
N LEU A 39 -0.27 6.31 -3.55
CA LEU A 39 0.22 5.13 -4.25
C LEU A 39 -0.51 3.86 -3.84
N GLY A 40 -0.44 2.85 -4.72
CA GLY A 40 -1.20 1.61 -4.60
C GLY A 40 -1.00 0.82 -3.30
N CYS A 41 0.14 0.99 -2.60
CA CYS A 41 0.35 0.31 -1.31
C CYS A 41 -0.62 0.84 -0.24
N TYR A 42 -0.74 2.17 -0.11
CA TYR A 42 -1.67 2.80 0.83
C TYR A 42 -3.13 2.48 0.48
N HIS A 43 -3.47 2.62 -0.81
CA HIS A 43 -4.80 2.27 -1.31
C HIS A 43 -5.12 0.77 -1.19
N GLY A 44 -4.12 -0.10 -1.28
CA GLY A 44 -4.25 -1.53 -1.02
C GLY A 44 -4.65 -1.81 0.42
N LEU A 45 -3.97 -1.21 1.40
CA LEU A 45 -4.32 -1.34 2.82
C LEU A 45 -5.74 -0.84 3.12
N THR A 46 -6.10 0.35 2.63
CA THR A 46 -7.46 0.88 2.82
C THR A 46 -8.51 0.00 2.13
N SER A 47 -8.18 -0.60 0.97
CA SER A 47 -9.07 -1.55 0.28
C SER A 47 -9.26 -2.87 1.01
N LEU A 48 -8.30 -3.29 1.82
CA LEU A 48 -8.42 -4.42 2.74
C LEU A 48 -9.24 -4.08 4.01
N GLY A 49 -9.64 -2.82 4.19
CA GLY A 49 -10.48 -2.37 5.30
C GLY A 49 -9.72 -1.67 6.44
N PHE A 50 -8.42 -1.41 6.30
CA PHE A 50 -7.68 -0.65 7.32
C PHE A 50 -8.05 0.84 7.28
N SER A 51 -8.42 1.41 8.44
CA SER A 51 -8.62 2.85 8.60
C SER A 51 -7.29 3.52 8.92
N LEU A 52 -6.66 4.13 7.91
CA LEU A 52 -5.35 4.77 8.05
C LEU A 52 -5.49 6.29 8.21
N PRO A 53 -4.86 6.91 9.22
CA PRO A 53 -5.00 8.35 9.47
C PRO A 53 -4.34 9.19 8.37
N LEU A 54 -5.07 10.17 7.86
CA LEU A 54 -4.56 11.12 6.87
C LEU A 54 -3.84 12.31 7.53
N ALA A 55 -2.93 12.96 6.78
CA ALA A 55 -2.25 14.17 7.27
C ALA A 55 -3.21 15.34 7.56
N SER A 56 -4.36 15.37 6.87
CA SER A 56 -5.45 16.32 7.10
C SER A 56 -6.18 16.10 8.42
N GLU A 57 -6.19 14.86 8.93
CA GLU A 57 -6.89 14.47 10.15
C GLU A 57 -5.95 14.50 11.37
N VAL A 58 -4.73 13.97 11.20
CA VAL A 58 -3.75 13.82 12.26
C VAL A 58 -2.41 14.39 11.82
N LYS A 59 -2.04 15.56 12.38
CA LYS A 59 -0.76 16.22 12.08
C LYS A 59 0.46 15.44 12.57
N ASN A 60 0.31 14.62 13.62
CA ASN A 60 1.42 13.85 14.20
C ASN A 60 1.89 12.75 13.25
N ARG A 61 3.03 12.98 12.58
CA ARG A 61 3.63 12.05 11.62
C ARG A 61 4.04 10.72 12.26
N THR A 62 4.65 10.76 13.45
CA THR A 62 5.08 9.56 14.17
C THR A 62 3.89 8.65 14.50
N TYR A 63 2.78 9.25 14.93
CA TYR A 63 1.54 8.52 15.17
C TYR A 63 1.02 7.87 13.89
N ARG A 64 0.87 8.63 12.80
CA ARG A 64 0.41 8.08 11.51
C ARG A 64 1.31 6.94 11.01
N ARG A 65 2.62 7.08 11.16
CA ARG A 65 3.60 6.05 10.78
C ARG A 65 3.38 4.75 11.56
N ALA A 66 3.15 4.84 12.88
CA ALA A 66 2.91 3.66 13.71
C ALA A 66 1.64 2.90 13.28
N TRP A 67 0.58 3.61 12.88
CA TRP A 67 -0.65 3.00 12.35
C TRP A 67 -0.41 2.27 11.03
N ILE A 68 0.29 2.91 10.09
CA ILE A 68 0.65 2.30 8.81
C ILE A 68 1.56 1.08 9.04
N GLN A 69 2.55 1.19 9.92
CA GLN A 69 3.45 0.09 10.28
C GLN A 69 2.68 -1.09 10.86
N GLY A 70 1.74 -0.86 11.78
CA GLY A 70 0.89 -1.91 12.35
C GLY A 70 0.01 -2.59 11.31
N ALA A 71 -0.58 -1.84 10.38
CA ALA A 71 -1.37 -2.41 9.29
C ALA A 71 -0.51 -3.26 8.34
N LEU A 72 0.68 -2.79 7.96
CA LEU A 72 1.63 -3.56 7.16
C LEU A 72 2.08 -4.83 7.88
N GLN A 73 2.39 -4.74 9.17
CA GLN A 73 2.77 -5.89 9.99
C GLN A 73 1.66 -6.95 10.03
N ALA A 74 0.41 -6.53 10.26
CA ALA A 74 -0.73 -7.44 10.28
C ALA A 74 -0.91 -8.19 8.96
N VAL A 75 -0.76 -7.49 7.81
CA VAL A 75 -0.81 -8.14 6.49
C VAL A 75 0.37 -9.10 6.30
N TYR A 76 1.59 -8.68 6.66
CA TYR A 76 2.78 -9.50 6.55
C TYR A 76 2.64 -10.81 7.34
N ASP A 77 2.25 -10.71 8.61
CA ASP A 77 2.09 -11.87 9.49
C ASP A 77 0.97 -12.77 9.01
N ARG A 78 -0.13 -12.19 8.51
CA ARG A 78 -1.22 -12.98 7.94
C ARG A 78 -0.75 -13.78 6.72
N LEU A 79 -0.05 -13.14 5.77
CA LEU A 79 0.48 -13.83 4.59
C LEU A 79 1.49 -14.93 4.96
N LYS A 80 2.38 -14.62 5.91
CA LYS A 80 3.36 -15.59 6.42
C LYS A 80 2.70 -16.79 7.08
N SER A 81 1.56 -16.58 7.76
CA SER A 81 0.82 -17.67 8.44
C SER A 81 0.05 -18.59 7.50
N ILE A 82 -0.34 -18.12 6.31
CA ILE A 82 -1.18 -18.89 5.38
C ILE A 82 -0.38 -19.56 4.26
N LEU A 83 0.81 -19.03 3.93
CA LEU A 83 1.67 -19.59 2.88
C LEU A 83 2.54 -20.71 3.47
N SER A 84 2.65 -21.81 2.72
CA SER A 84 3.59 -22.89 3.03
C SER A 84 5.04 -22.43 2.90
N VAL A 85 5.97 -23.15 3.53
CA VAL A 85 7.42 -22.86 3.45
C VAL A 85 7.91 -22.84 2.00
N ASP A 86 7.40 -23.74 1.16
CA ASP A 86 7.78 -23.81 -0.26
C ASP A 86 7.23 -22.62 -1.06
N GLU A 87 6.01 -22.15 -0.78
CA GLU A 87 5.45 -20.94 -1.38
C GLU A 87 6.24 -19.70 -0.94
N LEU A 88 6.56 -19.58 0.35
CA LEU A 88 7.37 -18.49 0.88
C LEU A 88 8.72 -18.41 0.16
N ARG A 89 9.37 -19.56 -0.09
CA ARG A 89 10.61 -19.63 -0.86
C ARG A 89 10.39 -19.27 -2.33
N ARG A 90 9.37 -19.84 -2.99
CA ARG A 90 9.07 -19.63 -4.42
C ARG A 90 8.78 -18.17 -4.74
N TYR A 91 8.05 -17.48 -3.87
CA TYR A 91 7.69 -16.08 -4.07
C TYR A 91 8.74 -15.08 -3.58
N ASN A 92 9.88 -15.57 -3.06
CA ASN A 92 10.86 -14.76 -2.35
C ASN A 92 10.18 -13.84 -1.32
N PHE A 93 9.39 -14.45 -0.44
CA PHE A 93 8.50 -13.74 0.47
C PHE A 93 9.27 -12.74 1.33
N GLY A 94 8.77 -11.51 1.36
CA GLY A 94 9.41 -10.39 2.04
C GLY A 94 8.58 -9.12 1.92
N VAL A 95 9.12 -8.02 2.41
CA VAL A 95 8.44 -6.71 2.40
C VAL A 95 8.16 -6.24 0.97
N ILE A 96 9.09 -6.50 0.05
CA ILE A 96 8.93 -6.20 -1.38
C ILE A 96 7.74 -6.96 -1.97
N PHE A 97 7.65 -8.27 -1.71
CA PHE A 97 6.54 -9.11 -2.17
C PHE A 97 5.20 -8.58 -1.65
N MET A 98 5.07 -8.34 -0.34
CA MET A 98 3.85 -7.81 0.26
C MET A 98 3.47 -6.45 -0.35
N LYS A 99 4.43 -5.54 -0.52
CA LYS A 99 4.19 -4.23 -1.14
C LYS A 99 3.65 -4.38 -2.57
N HIS A 100 4.21 -5.30 -3.36
CA HIS A 100 3.71 -5.57 -4.70
C HIS A 100 2.30 -6.15 -4.66
N LEU A 101 2.04 -7.14 -3.79
CA LEU A 101 0.70 -7.70 -3.61
C LEU A 101 -0.33 -6.62 -3.28
N LEU A 102 -0.04 -5.73 -2.32
CA LEU A 102 -0.92 -4.62 -1.95
C LEU A 102 -1.22 -3.67 -3.12
N CYS A 103 -0.22 -3.36 -3.96
CA CYS A 103 -0.44 -2.57 -5.16
C CYS A 103 -1.36 -3.26 -6.17
N GLU A 104 -1.34 -4.59 -6.23
CA GLU A 104 -2.18 -5.38 -7.14
C GLU A 104 -3.62 -5.57 -6.61
N VAL A 105 -3.86 -5.48 -5.29
CA VAL A 105 -5.21 -5.62 -4.69
C VAL A 105 -6.23 -4.70 -5.38
N LEU A 106 -5.85 -3.48 -5.72
CA LEU A 106 -6.73 -2.52 -6.41
C LEU A 106 -7.09 -2.98 -7.83
N GLN A 107 -6.12 -3.54 -8.55
CA GLN A 107 -6.34 -4.04 -9.90
C GLN A 107 -7.28 -5.23 -9.88
N TRP A 108 -7.08 -6.16 -8.95
CA TRP A 108 -7.96 -7.32 -8.78
C TRP A 108 -9.35 -6.94 -8.34
N LYS A 109 -9.49 -5.96 -7.43
CA LYS A 109 -10.78 -5.45 -7.01
C LYS A 109 -11.56 -4.85 -8.19
N SER A 110 -10.91 -4.07 -9.06
CA SER A 110 -11.54 -3.55 -10.29
C SER A 110 -12.01 -4.67 -11.22
N ARG A 111 -11.14 -5.66 -11.48
CA ARG A 111 -11.45 -6.79 -12.35
C ARG A 111 -12.56 -7.70 -11.81
N LEU A 112 -12.59 -7.91 -10.48
CA LEU A 112 -13.66 -8.68 -9.85
C LEU A 112 -15.02 -7.99 -10.00
N TYR A 113 -15.08 -6.66 -9.89
CA TYR A 113 -16.32 -5.92 -10.16
C TYR A 113 -16.77 -6.06 -11.62
N GLU A 114 -15.83 -6.03 -12.57
CA GLU A 114 -16.13 -6.25 -14.00
C GLU A 114 -16.65 -7.66 -14.27
N ILE A 115 -16.08 -8.69 -13.64
CA ILE A 115 -16.44 -10.10 -13.87
C ILE A 115 -17.77 -10.47 -13.21
N VAL A 116 -18.01 -10.00 -11.98
CA VAL A 116 -19.18 -10.41 -11.19
C VAL A 116 -20.41 -9.52 -11.48
N GLY A 117 -20.25 -8.47 -12.30
CA GLY A 117 -21.34 -7.56 -12.64
C GLY A 117 -21.90 -6.80 -11.44
N LEU A 118 -21.16 -6.76 -10.33
CA LEU A 118 -21.55 -6.02 -9.13
C LEU A 118 -21.33 -4.53 -9.41
N PRO A 119 -22.32 -3.66 -9.11
CA PRO A 119 -22.17 -2.23 -9.32
C PRO A 119 -20.94 -1.76 -8.53
N GLN A 120 -20.04 -1.04 -9.21
CA GLN A 120 -18.96 -0.35 -8.52
C GLN A 120 -19.61 0.53 -7.44
N CYS A 121 -19.34 0.25 -6.16
CA CYS A 121 -19.65 1.21 -5.11
C CYS A 121 -18.78 2.44 -5.37
N VAL A 122 -19.33 3.38 -6.14
CA VAL A 122 -18.75 4.69 -6.34
C VAL A 122 -18.80 5.39 -4.99
N VAL A 123 -17.71 5.30 -4.23
CA VAL A 123 -17.47 6.21 -3.13
C VAL A 123 -17.28 7.59 -3.78
N LYS A 124 -18.39 8.30 -3.95
CA LYS A 124 -18.37 9.70 -4.36
C LYS A 124 -17.66 10.45 -3.24
N THR A 125 -16.39 10.78 -3.45
CA THR A 125 -15.68 11.78 -2.64
C THR A 125 -16.51 13.06 -2.73
N THR A 126 -17.28 13.33 -1.68
CA THR A 126 -18.08 14.56 -1.61
C THR A 126 -17.08 15.66 -1.33
N THR A 127 -16.68 16.39 -2.38
CA THR A 127 -15.96 17.64 -2.26
C THR A 127 -16.89 18.64 -1.57
N ILE A 128 -16.79 18.74 -0.24
CA ILE A 128 -17.44 19.80 0.52
C ILE A 128 -16.74 21.10 0.12
N THR A 129 -17.34 21.86 -0.78
CA THR A 129 -16.96 23.24 -1.08
C THR A 129 -17.52 24.11 0.02
N ASN A 130 -16.67 24.51 0.97
CA ASN A 130 -17.05 25.50 1.97
C ASN A 130 -17.30 26.84 1.28
N ARG A 131 -18.59 27.17 1.07
CA ARG A 131 -19.02 28.53 0.76
C ARG A 131 -18.87 29.38 2.01
N THR A 132 -18.16 30.48 1.84
CA THR A 132 -18.01 31.63 2.72
C THR A 132 -19.34 32.06 3.34
N TYR A 133 -19.35 32.25 4.66
CA TYR A 133 -20.31 33.11 5.34
C TYR A 133 -19.55 34.31 5.90
N THR A 134 -19.72 35.45 5.22
CA THR A 134 -19.55 36.77 5.80
C THR A 134 -20.69 37.02 6.79
N ARG A 135 -20.36 37.48 7.98
CA ARG A 135 -21.21 38.36 8.78
C ARG A 135 -20.33 39.37 9.49
#